data_AF-A0A2M9ZZF7-F1
#
_entry.id   AF-A0A2M9ZZF7-F1
#
_cell.length_a   1.000
_cell.length_b   1.000
_cell.length_c   1.000
_cell.angle_alpha   90.00
_cell.angle_beta   90.00
_cell.angle_gamma   90.00
#
_symmetry.space_group_name_H-M   'P 1'
#
loop_
_entity.id
_entity.type
_entity.pdbx_description
1 polymer ?
#
loop_
_entity_poly.entity_id
_entity_poly.type
_entity_poly.pdbx_seq_one_letter_code
_entity_poly.pdbx_strand_id
1 'polypeptide(L)'
;MTDCHLDWLDVTYKICVVVLSFTNLLTTIYLFWTKTGLDTDEKEKDRKIQGIKALILDYRMKDYFELFKSIANDLQKYNLSKKTIGQKIKLNSSLLTFLSELRINFIDNFIAIDNSLYKKLLIMADSAFDKVSEMISEEENAVKSVGEMEKVFLRLRTDIIGEIYSFRGK
;
A
#
# COMPACT_ATOMS: atom_id res chain seq x y z
N MET A 1 -40.28 -47.51 -43.56
CA MET A 1 -39.09 -48.14 -42.94
C MET A 1 -38.16 -47.01 -42.47
N THR A 2 -38.64 -46.17 -41.56
CA THR A 2 -37.97 -44.94 -41.11
C THR A 2 -38.09 -44.74 -39.59
N ASP A 3 -38.95 -45.51 -38.91
CA ASP A 3 -39.22 -45.35 -37.48
C ASP A 3 -38.15 -46.00 -36.58
N CYS A 4 -37.54 -47.11 -37.04
CA CYS A 4 -36.55 -47.85 -36.24
C CYS A 4 -35.22 -47.08 -36.02
N HIS A 5 -34.88 -46.15 -36.92
CA HIS A 5 -33.65 -45.35 -36.80
C HIS A 5 -33.81 -44.13 -35.89
N LEU A 6 -35.03 -43.62 -35.70
CA LEU A 6 -35.28 -42.45 -34.85
C LEU A 6 -35.18 -42.80 -33.36
N ASP A 7 -35.68 -43.98 -32.98
CA ASP A 7 -35.74 -44.40 -31.57
C ASP A 7 -34.36 -44.61 -30.95
N TRP A 8 -33.43 -45.24 -31.69
CA TRP A 8 -32.07 -45.49 -31.16
C TRP A 8 -31.25 -44.19 -31.01
N LEU A 9 -31.47 -43.23 -31.91
CA LEU A 9 -30.83 -41.92 -31.85
C LEU A 9 -31.34 -41.11 -30.65
N ASP A 10 -32.64 -41.14 -30.38
CA ASP A 10 -33.25 -40.44 -29.24
C ASP A 10 -32.82 -41.03 -27.89
N VAL A 11 -32.73 -42.36 -27.80
CA VAL A 11 -32.20 -43.04 -26.61
C VAL A 11 -30.73 -42.64 -26.36
N THR A 12 -29.91 -42.62 -27.40
CA THR A 12 -28.49 -42.23 -27.30
C THR A 12 -28.34 -40.77 -26.89
N TYR A 13 -29.16 -39.88 -27.48
CA TYR A 13 -29.18 -38.46 -27.13
C TYR A 13 -29.54 -38.24 -25.66
N LYS A 14 -30.57 -38.91 -25.15
CA LYS A 14 -30.96 -38.83 -23.73
C LYS A 14 -29.83 -39.29 -22.80
N ILE A 15 -29.13 -40.37 -23.14
CA ILE A 15 -27.97 -40.84 -22.36
C ILE A 15 -26.86 -39.79 -22.36
N CYS A 16 -26.54 -39.17 -23.50
CA CYS A 16 -25.55 -38.10 -23.58
C CYS A 16 -25.93 -36.89 -22.71
N VAL A 17 -27.20 -36.49 -22.68
CA VAL A 17 -27.67 -35.36 -21.85
C VAL A 17 -27.54 -35.67 -20.35
N VAL A 18 -27.82 -36.91 -19.94
CA VAL A 18 -27.64 -37.35 -18.54
C VAL A 18 -26.16 -37.33 -18.16
N VAL A 19 -25.28 -37.85 -19.03
CA VAL A 19 -23.82 -37.85 -18.79
C VAL A 19 -23.28 -36.42 -18.72
N LEU A 20 -23.68 -35.53 -19.64
CA LEU A 20 -23.29 -34.12 -19.64
C LEU A 20 -23.72 -33.40 -18.37
N SER A 21 -24.94 -33.67 -17.89
CA SER A 21 -25.46 -33.09 -16.65
C SER A 21 -24.65 -33.57 -15.45
N PHE A 22 -24.28 -34.85 -15.42
CA PHE A 22 -23.47 -35.42 -14.35
C PHE A 22 -22.04 -34.87 -14.35
N THR A 23 -21.41 -34.73 -15.51
CA THR A 23 -20.08 -34.12 -15.62
C THR A 23 -20.09 -32.65 -15.17
N ASN A 24 -21.11 -31.88 -15.56
CA ASN A 24 -21.24 -30.49 -15.11
C ASN A 24 -21.44 -30.37 -13.60
N LEU A 25 -22.21 -31.29 -13.01
CA LEU A 25 -22.40 -31.36 -11.56
C LEU A 25 -21.07 -31.65 -10.84
N LEU A 26 -20.32 -32.66 -11.32
CA LEU A 26 -19.02 -33.01 -10.75
C LEU A 26 -18.01 -31.87 -10.86
N THR A 27 -17.93 -31.19 -12.02
CA THR A 27 -17.06 -30.03 -12.20
C THR A 27 -17.45 -28.89 -11.26
N THR A 28 -18.74 -28.63 -11.08
CA THR A 28 -19.24 -27.59 -10.17
C THR A 28 -18.87 -27.89 -8.72
N ILE A 29 -19.05 -29.13 -8.27
CA ILE A 29 -18.69 -29.55 -6.90
C ILE A 29 -17.18 -29.43 -6.69
N TYR A 30 -16.37 -29.94 -7.62
CA TYR A 30 -14.91 -29.86 -7.56
C TYR A 30 -14.42 -28.41 -7.49
N LEU A 31 -14.99 -27.53 -8.31
CA LEU A 31 -14.64 -26.12 -8.37
C LEU A 31 -15.09 -25.39 -7.10
N PHE A 32 -16.23 -25.76 -6.52
CA PHE A 32 -16.70 -25.21 -5.25
C PHE A 32 -15.77 -25.59 -4.08
N TRP A 33 -15.37 -26.86 -3.97
CA TRP A 33 -14.48 -27.31 -2.90
C TRP A 33 -13.10 -26.67 -2.99
N THR A 34 -12.54 -26.62 -4.21
CA THR A 34 -11.23 -26.02 -4.46
C THR A 34 -11.25 -24.52 -4.18
N LYS A 35 -12.28 -23.80 -4.64
CA LYS A 35 -12.44 -22.36 -4.34
C LYS A 35 -12.66 -22.10 -2.85
N THR A 36 -13.47 -22.91 -2.18
CA THR A 36 -13.75 -22.72 -0.75
C THR A 36 -12.48 -22.84 0.10
N GLY A 37 -11.62 -23.81 -0.20
CA GLY A 37 -10.34 -23.97 0.51
C GLY A 37 -9.35 -22.82 0.24
N LEU A 38 -9.22 -22.39 -1.01
CA LEU A 38 -8.38 -21.25 -1.37
C LEU A 38 -8.88 -19.94 -0.73
N ASP A 39 -10.19 -19.69 -0.77
CA ASP A 39 -10.83 -18.53 -0.15
C ASP A 39 -10.59 -18.48 1.37
N THR A 40 -10.62 -19.62 2.06
CA THR A 40 -10.41 -19.66 3.51
C THR A 40 -8.96 -19.34 3.88
N ASP A 41 -7.98 -19.87 3.14
CA ASP A 41 -6.57 -19.62 3.38
C ASP A 41 -6.19 -18.17 3.09
N GLU A 42 -6.70 -17.60 1.99
CA GLU A 42 -6.50 -16.19 1.64
C GLU A 42 -7.13 -15.27 2.70
N LYS A 43 -8.35 -15.58 3.17
CA LYS A 43 -8.99 -14.82 4.26
C LYS A 43 -8.22 -14.89 5.56
N GLU A 44 -7.65 -16.04 5.92
CA GLU A 44 -6.86 -16.17 7.15
C GLU A 44 -5.54 -15.38 7.05
N LYS A 45 -4.87 -15.42 5.89
CA LYS A 45 -3.67 -14.61 5.62
C LYS A 45 -3.96 -13.11 5.69
N ASP A 46 -5.04 -12.65 5.05
CA ASP A 46 -5.45 -11.23 5.10
C ASP A 46 -5.76 -10.81 6.54
N ARG A 47 -6.44 -11.65 7.33
CA ARG A 47 -6.69 -11.38 8.76
C ARG A 47 -5.41 -11.25 9.58
N LYS A 48 -4.41 -12.14 9.37
CA LYS A 48 -3.12 -12.07 10.07
C LYS A 48 -2.37 -10.79 9.69
N ILE A 49 -2.32 -10.46 8.41
CA ILE A 49 -1.70 -9.22 7.90
C ILE A 49 -2.39 -7.99 8.49
N GLN A 50 -3.72 -7.95 8.50
CA GLN A 50 -4.48 -6.85 9.10
C GLN A 50 -4.22 -6.73 10.60
N GLY A 51 -4.10 -7.85 11.32
CA GLY A 51 -3.75 -7.84 12.74
C GLY A 51 -2.38 -7.23 13.02
N ILE A 52 -1.35 -7.64 12.28
CA ILE A 52 0.02 -7.10 12.44
C ILE A 52 0.06 -5.62 12.07
N LYS A 53 -0.64 -5.21 11.00
CA LYS A 53 -0.78 -3.81 10.63
C LYS A 53 -1.42 -2.99 11.73
N ALA A 54 -2.55 -3.45 12.26
CA ALA A 54 -3.26 -2.76 13.32
C ALA A 54 -2.36 -2.59 14.55
N LEU A 55 -1.60 -3.63 14.93
CA LEU A 55 -0.66 -3.56 16.05
C LEU A 55 0.46 -2.54 15.84
N ILE A 56 1.08 -2.52 14.66
CA ILE A 56 2.14 -1.56 14.33
C ILE A 56 1.58 -0.14 14.31
N LEU A 57 0.40 0.06 13.69
CA LEU A 57 -0.27 1.36 13.69
C LEU A 57 -0.58 1.81 15.11
N ASP A 58 -1.22 0.98 15.92
CA ASP A 58 -1.63 1.34 17.27
C ASP A 58 -0.42 1.75 18.14
N TYR A 59 0.70 1.03 17.99
CA TYR A 59 1.91 1.32 18.75
C TYR A 59 2.73 2.51 18.23
N ARG A 60 2.74 2.77 16.91
CA ARG A 60 3.68 3.74 16.27
C ARG A 60 3.02 4.97 15.68
N MET A 61 1.69 5.04 15.61
CA MET A 61 0.99 6.18 15.00
C MET A 61 1.16 7.48 15.76
N LYS A 62 1.30 7.43 17.09
CA LYS A 62 1.60 8.62 17.88
C LYS A 62 2.94 9.23 17.47
N ASP A 63 4.00 8.41 17.49
CA ASP A 63 5.35 8.81 17.10
C ASP A 63 5.37 9.31 15.65
N TYR A 64 4.63 8.63 14.76
CA TYR A 64 4.47 9.03 13.37
C TYR A 64 3.92 10.46 13.23
N PHE A 65 2.80 10.77 13.89
CA PHE A 65 2.23 12.12 13.82
C PHE A 65 3.10 13.17 14.50
N GLU A 66 3.79 12.81 15.58
CA GLU A 66 4.74 13.70 16.26
C GLU A 66 5.92 14.05 15.35
N LEU A 67 6.47 13.07 14.60
CA LEU A 67 7.52 13.31 13.60
C LEU A 67 7.07 14.30 12.53
N PHE A 68 5.89 14.09 11.93
CA PHE A 68 5.34 15.00 10.92
C PHE A 68 5.04 16.40 11.47
N LYS A 69 4.64 16.50 12.74
CA LYS A 69 4.47 17.79 13.41
C LYS A 69 5.81 18.49 13.65
N SER A 70 6.84 17.73 14.03
CA SER A 70 8.19 18.24 14.24
C SER A 70 8.76 18.85 12.96
N ILE A 71 8.68 18.14 11.84
CA ILE A 71 9.23 18.65 10.57
C ILE A 71 8.44 19.84 10.03
N ALA A 72 7.12 19.86 10.20
CA ALA A 72 6.30 21.02 9.87
C ALA A 72 6.74 22.26 10.66
N ASN A 73 7.00 22.12 11.97
CA ASN A 73 7.51 23.23 12.78
C ASN A 73 8.89 23.70 12.31
N ASP A 74 9.77 22.78 11.91
CA ASP A 74 11.10 23.13 11.41
C ASP A 74 11.05 23.83 10.04
N LEU A 75 10.13 23.44 9.17
CA LEU A 75 9.81 24.15 7.93
C LEU A 75 9.23 25.55 8.20
N GLN A 76 8.36 25.71 9.20
CA GLN A 76 7.83 27.04 9.55
C GLN A 76 8.90 27.98 10.13
N LYS A 77 9.83 27.44 10.93
CA LYS A 77 10.99 28.19 11.43
C LYS A 77 11.93 28.60 10.29
N TYR A 78 11.84 27.94 9.15
CA TYR A 78 12.58 28.26 7.93
C TYR A 78 11.92 29.43 7.18
N ASN A 79 11.78 30.60 7.83
CA ASN A 79 11.49 31.90 7.19
C ASN A 79 11.73 33.05 8.20
N LEU A 80 12.50 34.11 7.93
CA LEU A 80 11.92 35.35 7.36
C LEU A 80 12.92 36.42 6.83
N SER A 81 14.25 36.27 6.82
CA SER A 81 15.08 37.47 6.52
C SER A 81 16.44 37.36 5.84
N LYS A 82 17.05 36.17 5.64
CA LYS A 82 18.22 35.98 4.76
C LYS A 82 18.63 34.51 4.77
N LYS A 83 18.47 33.82 3.63
CA LYS A 83 18.92 32.43 3.45
C LYS A 83 20.46 32.38 3.41
N THR A 84 21.11 32.34 4.57
CA THR A 84 22.54 32.01 4.62
C THR A 84 22.72 30.54 4.24
N ILE A 85 23.80 30.19 3.53
CA ILE A 85 24.17 28.80 3.19
C ILE A 85 24.04 27.87 4.42
N GLY A 86 24.42 28.36 5.61
CA GLY A 86 24.28 27.61 6.87
C GLY A 86 22.84 27.24 7.26
N GLN A 87 21.83 28.04 6.91
CA GLN A 87 20.42 27.70 7.18
C GLN A 87 19.92 26.61 6.24
N LYS A 88 20.34 26.63 4.97
CA LYS A 88 20.04 25.55 4.01
C LYS A 88 20.64 24.23 4.47
N ILE A 89 21.91 24.25 4.89
CA ILE A 89 22.60 23.07 5.44
C ILE A 89 21.88 22.55 6.68
N LYS A 90 21.48 23.43 7.60
CA LYS A 90 20.77 23.05 8.82
C LYS A 90 19.40 22.43 8.53
N LEU A 91 18.63 23.01 7.61
CA LEU A 91 17.34 22.44 7.21
C LEU A 91 17.53 21.07 6.55
N ASN A 92 18.48 20.95 5.62
CA ASN A 92 18.74 19.69 4.95
C ASN A 92 19.17 18.59 5.94
N SER A 93 19.99 18.94 6.93
CA SER A 93 20.33 18.04 8.03
C SER A 93 19.10 17.64 8.84
N SER A 94 18.19 18.57 9.16
CA SER A 94 16.95 18.25 9.90
C SER A 94 16.05 17.31 9.09
N LEU A 95 15.95 17.54 7.77
CA LEU A 95 15.18 16.67 6.88
C LEU A 95 15.79 15.25 6.81
N LEU A 96 17.12 15.13 6.77
CA LEU A 96 17.79 13.83 6.77
C LEU A 96 17.55 13.09 8.10
N THR A 97 17.59 13.81 9.22
CA THR A 97 17.22 13.26 10.53
C THR A 97 15.77 12.80 10.54
N PHE A 98 14.84 13.62 10.05
CA PHE A 98 13.42 13.25 9.93
C PHE A 98 13.23 12.00 9.06
N LEU A 99 13.88 11.91 7.90
CA LEU A 99 13.77 10.75 7.01
C LEU A 99 14.30 9.48 7.69
N SER A 100 15.43 9.57 8.37
CA SER A 100 16.01 8.46 9.14
C SER A 100 15.10 8.01 10.27
N GLU A 101 14.55 8.95 11.04
CA GLU A 101 13.61 8.66 12.12
C GLU A 101 12.30 8.08 11.59
N LEU A 102 11.74 8.63 10.52
CA LEU A 102 10.55 8.08 9.87
C LEU A 102 10.80 6.63 9.42
N ARG A 103 11.97 6.36 8.86
CA ARG A 103 12.35 5.02 8.41
C ARG A 103 12.43 4.04 9.58
N ILE A 104 13.33 4.31 10.53
CA ILE A 104 13.61 3.41 11.65
C ILE A 104 12.39 3.27 12.55
N ASN A 105 11.73 4.38 12.84
CA ASN A 105 10.66 4.35 13.82
C ASN A 105 9.34 3.86 13.23
N PHE A 106 9.09 4.02 11.93
CA PHE A 106 7.80 3.68 11.35
C PHE A 106 7.93 2.66 10.21
N ILE A 107 8.64 2.99 9.14
CA ILE A 107 8.64 2.21 7.88
C ILE A 107 9.24 0.80 8.07
N ASP A 108 10.35 0.67 8.81
CA ASP A 108 11.06 -0.62 8.97
C ASP A 108 10.19 -1.69 9.68
N ASN A 109 9.19 -1.29 10.47
CA ASN A 109 8.25 -2.23 11.10
C ASN A 109 7.43 -3.02 10.06
N PHE A 110 7.22 -2.44 8.87
CA PHE A 110 6.44 -3.07 7.81
C PHE A 110 7.20 -4.16 7.05
N ILE A 111 8.52 -4.32 7.29
CA ILE A 111 9.30 -5.47 6.80
C ILE A 111 8.69 -6.79 7.31
N ALA A 112 8.20 -6.80 8.55
CA ALA A 112 7.59 -7.97 9.17
C ALA A 112 6.22 -8.33 8.57
N ILE A 113 5.58 -7.41 7.85
CA ILE A 113 4.30 -7.64 7.17
C ILE A 113 4.56 -8.14 5.75
N ASP A 114 5.24 -7.33 4.95
CA ASP A 114 5.50 -7.64 3.55
C ASP A 114 6.62 -6.76 2.98
N ASN A 115 7.57 -7.38 2.29
CA ASN A 115 8.73 -6.70 1.72
C ASN A 115 8.35 -5.73 0.58
N SER A 116 7.29 -6.01 -0.17
CA SER A 116 6.83 -5.11 -1.25
C SER A 116 6.15 -3.87 -0.68
N LEU A 117 5.36 -4.01 0.38
CA LEU A 117 4.80 -2.88 1.13
C LEU A 117 5.93 -2.03 1.71
N TYR A 118 6.89 -2.65 2.41
CA TYR A 118 8.06 -1.97 2.96
C TYR A 118 8.80 -1.12 1.90
N LYS A 119 9.19 -1.74 0.78
CA LYS A 119 9.89 -1.04 -0.30
C LYS A 119 9.08 0.10 -0.88
N LYS A 120 7.76 -0.08 -1.02
CA LYS A 120 6.88 0.95 -1.55
C LYS A 120 6.81 2.17 -0.62
N LEU A 121 6.68 1.94 0.69
CA LEU A 121 6.71 3.02 1.69
C LEU A 121 8.05 3.76 1.71
N LEU A 122 9.16 3.03 1.58
CA LEU A 122 10.49 3.61 1.49
C LEU A 122 10.62 4.55 0.26
N ILE A 123 10.22 4.08 -0.92
CA ILE A 123 10.24 4.87 -2.16
C ILE A 123 9.36 6.13 -2.04
N MET A 124 8.20 6.04 -1.38
CA MET A 124 7.35 7.21 -1.15
C MET A 124 8.07 8.27 -0.31
N ALA A 125 8.72 7.85 0.79
CA ALA A 125 9.45 8.74 1.68
C ALA A 125 10.66 9.38 0.97
N ASP A 126 11.45 8.58 0.27
CA ASP A 126 12.62 9.05 -0.49
C ASP A 126 12.19 10.05 -1.58
N SER A 127 11.14 9.74 -2.36
CA SER A 127 10.64 10.63 -3.41
C SER A 127 10.13 11.97 -2.88
N ALA A 128 9.49 11.97 -1.70
CA ALA A 128 9.05 13.20 -1.06
C ALA A 128 10.25 14.03 -0.57
N PHE A 129 11.27 13.38 -0.02
CA PHE A 129 12.50 14.03 0.41
C PHE A 129 13.26 14.65 -0.77
N ASP A 130 13.43 13.91 -1.86
CA ASP A 130 14.14 14.39 -3.06
C ASP A 130 13.47 15.66 -3.61
N LYS A 131 12.14 15.69 -3.68
CA LYS A 131 11.38 16.87 -4.11
C LYS A 131 11.61 18.07 -3.19
N VAL A 132 11.63 17.87 -1.88
CA VAL A 132 11.88 18.96 -0.93
C VAL A 132 13.33 19.44 -1.01
N SER A 133 14.28 18.52 -1.20
CA SER A 133 15.71 18.84 -1.36
C SER A 133 15.97 19.66 -2.64
N GLU A 134 15.28 19.31 -3.73
CA GLU A 134 15.28 20.07 -4.99
C GLU A 134 14.71 21.48 -4.77
N MET A 135 13.55 21.61 -4.12
CA MET A 135 12.95 22.92 -3.78
C MET A 135 13.91 23.79 -2.94
N ILE A 136 14.59 23.22 -1.94
CA ILE A 136 15.57 23.97 -1.12
C ILE A 136 16.75 24.49 -1.96
N SER A 137 17.14 23.72 -2.97
CA SER A 137 18.26 24.03 -3.86
C SER A 137 17.90 25.14 -4.85
N GLU A 138 16.71 25.08 -5.45
CA GLU A 138 16.27 25.96 -6.56
C GLU A 138 15.73 27.33 -6.14
N GLU A 139 15.33 27.52 -4.88
CA GLU A 139 14.49 28.67 -4.54
C GLU A 139 15.17 30.04 -4.40
N GLU A 140 14.72 30.98 -5.25
CA GLU A 140 14.86 32.43 -5.11
C GLU A 140 13.85 33.09 -4.16
N ASN A 141 12.65 32.51 -3.91
CA ASN A 141 11.56 33.18 -3.17
C ASN A 141 11.03 32.38 -1.98
N ALA A 142 11.44 32.77 -0.75
CA ALA A 142 11.41 31.97 0.48
C ALA A 142 10.04 31.62 1.09
N VAL A 143 8.97 32.36 0.78
CA VAL A 143 7.66 32.17 1.44
C VAL A 143 6.79 31.18 0.70
N LYS A 144 6.83 31.21 -0.62
CA LYS A 144 6.06 30.28 -1.46
C LYS A 144 6.63 28.86 -1.37
N SER A 145 7.95 28.77 -1.29
CA SER A 145 8.75 27.62 -0.91
C SER A 145 8.16 26.70 0.15
N VAL A 146 7.94 27.28 1.33
CA VAL A 146 7.78 26.55 2.58
C VAL A 146 6.40 25.94 2.60
N GLY A 147 5.40 26.71 2.16
CA GLY A 147 4.06 26.20 1.98
C GLY A 147 3.97 25.09 0.91
N GLU A 148 4.86 25.07 -0.08
CA GLU A 148 4.95 23.96 -1.05
C GLU A 148 5.63 22.72 -0.44
N MET A 149 6.73 22.89 0.30
CA MET A 149 7.39 21.79 1.04
C MET A 149 6.45 21.16 2.09
N GLU A 150 5.73 21.97 2.85
CA GLU A 150 4.74 21.48 3.83
C GLU A 150 3.66 20.64 3.15
N LYS A 151 3.18 21.06 1.97
CA LYS A 151 2.21 20.28 1.19
C LYS A 151 2.78 18.93 0.75
N VAL A 152 4.06 18.86 0.40
CA VAL A 152 4.72 17.57 0.05
C VAL A 152 4.68 16.63 1.25
N PHE A 153 5.05 17.09 2.45
CA PHE A 153 4.99 16.25 3.65
C PHE A 153 3.57 15.91 4.09
N LEU A 154 2.60 16.81 3.94
CA LEU A 154 1.20 16.52 4.22
C LEU A 154 0.63 15.44 3.28
N ARG A 155 1.02 15.46 2.01
CA ARG A 155 0.69 14.39 1.05
C ARG A 155 1.35 13.09 1.44
N LEU A 156 2.67 13.09 1.64
CA LEU A 156 3.41 11.91 2.09
C LEU A 156 2.76 11.26 3.31
N ARG A 157 2.39 12.08 4.31
CA ARG A 157 1.71 11.62 5.53
C ARG A 157 0.44 10.84 5.22
N THR A 158 -0.36 11.35 4.29
CA THR A 158 -1.65 10.76 3.94
C THR A 158 -1.46 9.54 3.05
N ASP A 159 -0.52 9.60 2.10
CA ASP A 159 -0.24 8.55 1.13
C ASP A 159 0.32 7.30 1.80
N ILE A 160 1.23 7.44 2.78
CA ILE A 160 1.76 6.31 3.56
C ILE A 160 0.63 5.58 4.28
N ILE A 161 -0.25 6.31 4.98
CA ILE A 161 -1.38 5.72 5.71
C ILE A 161 -2.32 5.02 4.72
N GLY A 162 -2.67 5.70 3.62
CA GLY A 162 -3.55 5.13 2.59
C GLY A 162 -3.00 3.85 1.98
N GLU A 163 -1.70 3.80 1.71
CA GLU A 163 -1.02 2.60 1.20
C GLU A 163 -1.10 1.44 2.20
N ILE A 164 -0.80 1.70 3.48
CA ILE A 164 -0.87 0.68 4.54
C ILE A 164 -2.28 0.09 4.65
N TYR A 165 -3.32 0.93 4.63
CA TYR A 165 -4.71 0.48 4.74
C TYR A 165 -5.20 -0.27 3.50
N SER A 166 -4.81 0.16 2.31
CA SER A 166 -5.25 -0.45 1.05
C SER A 166 -4.55 -1.78 0.73
N PHE A 167 -3.37 -2.03 1.32
CA PHE A 167 -2.58 -3.22 1.03
C PHE A 167 -3.29 -4.51 1.48
N ARG A 168 -3.29 -5.56 0.64
CA ARG A 168 -4.00 -6.83 0.90
C ARG A 168 -3.07 -8.04 1.07
N GLY A 169 -1.75 -7.83 1.11
CA GLY A 169 -0.80 -8.94 1.00
C GLY A 169 -0.65 -9.41 -0.44
N LYS A 170 0.48 -10.06 -0.73
CA LYS A 170 0.66 -10.87 -1.94
C LYS A 170 0.96 -12.30 -1.52
#